data_AF-A0A359H6D6-F1
#
_entry.id   AF-A0A359H6D6-F1
#
_cell.length_a   1.000
_cell.length_b   1.000
_cell.length_c   1.000
_cell.angle_alpha   90.00
_cell.angle_beta   90.00
_cell.angle_gamma   90.00
#
_symmetry.space_group_name_H-M   'P 1'
#
loop_
_entity.id
_entity.type
_entity.pdbx_description
1 polymer ?
#
loop_
_entity_poly.entity_id
_entity_poly.type
_entity_poly.pdbx_seq_one_letter_code
_entity_poly.pdbx_strand_id
1 'polypeptide(L)' 'MQEEAEALNKSLVQSFGEAIRYAYVDVLSSEMNNYPEIAQILNRVRLPLIVLNGQPRFHGGISKEVIADAVGDLAK' A
#
# COMPACT_ATOMS: atom_id res chain seq x y z
N MET A 1 7.76 -7.61 7.20
CA MET A 1 6.52 -6.87 6.86
C MET A 1 6.70 -5.36 6.89
N GLN A 2 6.82 -4.69 8.06
CA GLN A 2 7.03 -3.24 8.08
C GLN A 2 8.33 -2.84 7.35
N GLU A 3 9.43 -3.55 7.57
CA GLU A 3 10.71 -3.31 6.87
C GLU A 3 10.58 -3.39 5.34
N GLU A 4 9.85 -4.40 4.84
CA GLU A 4 9.62 -4.57 3.38
C GLU A 4 8.75 -3.44 2.82
N ALA A 5 7.75 -3.00 3.59
CA ALA A 5 6.88 -1.90 3.21
C ALA A 5 7.63 -0.55 3.22
N GLU A 6 8.54 -0.34 4.18
CA GLU A 6 9.46 0.80 4.18
C GLU A 6 10.46 0.77 3.02
N ALA A 7 10.97 -0.41 2.68
CA ALA A 7 11.85 -0.58 1.52
C ALA A 7 11.11 -0.29 0.19
N LEU A 8 9.83 -0.66 0.10
CA LEU A 8 8.96 -0.28 -1.01
C LEU A 8 8.79 1.25 -1.04
N ASN A 9 8.45 1.88 0.10
CA ASN A 9 8.30 3.33 0.17
C ASN A 9 9.54 4.08 -0.32
N LYS A 10 10.74 3.68 0.15
CA LYS A 10 12.02 4.26 -0.30
C LYS A 10 12.18 4.15 -1.81
N SER A 11 11.84 3.00 -2.39
CA SER A 11 11.90 2.78 -3.83
C SER A 11 10.93 3.69 -4.59
N LEU A 12 9.69 3.81 -4.13
CA LEU A 12 8.67 4.64 -4.78
C LEU A 12 9.02 6.13 -4.70
N VAL A 13 9.46 6.62 -3.54
CA VAL A 13 9.88 8.02 -3.37
C VAL A 13 11.09 8.34 -4.25
N GLN A 14 12.04 7.40 -4.41
CA GLN A 14 13.16 7.58 -5.34
C GLN A 14 12.71 7.72 -6.80
N SER A 15 11.68 7.00 -7.22
CA SER A 15 11.18 7.03 -8.60
C SER A 15 10.20 8.16 -8.89
N PHE A 16 9.36 8.53 -7.93
CA PHE A 16 8.21 9.42 -8.14
C PHE A 16 8.24 10.69 -7.26
N GLY A 17 9.20 10.82 -6.35
CA GLY A 17 9.40 12.01 -5.53
C GLY A 17 8.23 12.33 -4.60
N GLU A 18 7.93 13.63 -4.49
CA GLU A 18 6.91 14.18 -3.57
C GLU A 18 5.47 13.77 -3.92
N ALA A 19 5.24 13.17 -5.09
CA ALA A 19 3.93 12.63 -5.47
C ALA A 19 3.51 11.44 -4.59
N ILE A 20 4.47 10.79 -3.91
CA ILE A 20 4.21 9.63 -3.05
C ILE A 20 3.90 10.08 -1.64
N ARG A 21 2.68 9.74 -1.19
CA ARG A 21 2.31 9.73 0.23
C ARG A 21 2.15 8.29 0.67
N TYR A 22 2.92 7.90 1.68
CA TYR A 22 2.96 6.53 2.18
C TYR A 22 2.49 6.45 3.63
N ALA A 23 1.72 5.40 3.94
CA ALA A 23 1.36 5.03 5.29
C ALA A 23 1.45 3.50 5.43
N TYR A 24 2.06 3.06 6.53
CA TYR A 24 1.95 1.68 7.00
C TYR A 24 0.88 1.64 8.08
N VAL A 25 -0.12 0.77 7.93
CA VAL A 25 -1.22 0.65 8.89
C VAL A 25 -1.24 -0.78 9.42
N ASP A 26 -1.12 -0.94 10.73
CA ASP A 26 -1.37 -2.23 11.37
C ASP A 26 -2.88 -2.47 11.44
N VAL A 27 -3.34 -3.57 10.84
CA VAL A 27 -4.76 -3.94 10.78
C VAL A 27 -5.40 -4.20 12.14
N LEU A 28 -4.59 -4.42 13.18
CA LEU A 28 -5.05 -4.62 14.55
C LEU A 28 -5.06 -3.31 15.37
N SER A 29 -4.51 -2.23 14.82
CA SER A 29 -4.44 -0.93 15.49
C SER A 29 -5.74 -0.12 15.32
N SER A 30 -5.91 0.87 16.19
CA SER A 30 -7.02 1.83 16.10
C SER A 30 -6.94 2.74 14.86
N GLU A 31 -5.81 2.80 14.16
CA GLU A 31 -5.66 3.56 12.92
C GLU A 31 -6.57 3.06 11.80
N MET A 32 -6.97 1.77 11.84
CA MET A 32 -7.93 1.20 10.89
C MET A 32 -9.30 1.89 10.92
N ASN A 33 -9.65 2.58 12.00
CA ASN A 33 -10.88 3.37 12.07
C ASN A 33 -10.92 4.50 11.02
N ASN A 34 -9.75 4.91 10.50
CA ASN A 34 -9.67 5.89 9.41
C ASN A 34 -9.98 5.28 8.03
N TYR A 35 -10.07 3.94 7.92
CA TYR A 35 -10.23 3.21 6.66
C TYR A 35 -11.37 2.16 6.73
N PRO A 36 -12.62 2.57 7.00
CA PRO A 36 -13.73 1.64 7.22
C PRO A 36 -14.04 0.75 6.00
N GLU A 37 -13.88 1.27 4.78
CA GLU A 37 -14.10 0.50 3.54
C GLU A 37 -13.05 -0.61 3.36
N ILE A 38 -11.80 -0.35 3.76
CA ILE A 38 -10.73 -1.34 3.72
C ILE A 38 -10.97 -2.41 4.79
N ALA A 39 -11.38 -2.01 5.99
CA ALA A 39 -11.69 -2.95 7.07
C ALA A 39 -12.73 -4.01 6.67
N GLN A 40 -13.74 -3.63 5.86
CA GLN A 40 -14.79 -4.54 5.38
C GLN A 40 -14.29 -5.66 4.46
N ILE A 41 -13.15 -5.47 3.80
CA ILE A 41 -12.60 -6.44 2.85
C ILE A 41 -11.41 -7.24 3.41
N LEU A 42 -10.90 -6.89 4.60
CA LEU A 42 -9.72 -7.53 5.19
C LEU A 42 -9.90 -9.05 5.39
N ASN A 43 -11.11 -9.50 5.71
CA ASN A 43 -11.42 -10.92 5.88
C ASN A 43 -11.48 -11.72 4.56
N ARG A 44 -11.42 -11.04 3.41
CA ARG A 44 -11.48 -11.65 2.07
C ARG A 44 -10.13 -11.67 1.36
N VAL A 45 -9.10 -11.06 1.95
CA VAL A 45 -7.78 -10.92 1.33
C VAL A 45 -6.68 -11.55 2.19
N ARG A 46 -5.53 -11.80 1.59
CA ARG A 46 -4.32 -12.21 2.31
C ARG A 46 -3.46 -10.98 2.58
N LEU A 47 -2.99 -10.80 3.81
CA LEU A 47 -2.09 -9.68 4.13
C LEU A 47 -0.68 -9.93 3.58
N PRO A 48 0.11 -8.87 3.32
CA PRO A 48 -0.28 -7.46 3.37
C PRO A 48 -1.23 -7.07 2.23
N LEU A 49 -2.08 -6.08 2.46
CA LEU A 49 -2.95 -5.45 1.45
C LEU A 49 -2.34 -4.11 1.05
N ILE A 50 -2.08 -3.92 -0.24
CA ILE A 50 -1.59 -2.67 -0.81
C ILE A 50 -2.78 -1.90 -1.39
N VAL A 51 -2.93 -0.67 -0.93
CA VAL A 51 -3.99 0.27 -1.31
C VAL A 51 -3.34 1.46 -2.00
N LEU A 52 -3.77 1.77 -3.23
CA LEU A 52 -3.30 2.94 -3.97
C LEU A 52 -4.47 3.91 -4.13
N ASN A 53 -4.30 5.16 -3.68
CA ASN A 53 -5.34 6.20 -3.72
C ASN A 53 -6.70 5.74 -3.14
N GLY A 54 -6.67 5.03 -2.01
CA GLY A 54 -7.86 4.48 -1.34
C GLY A 54 -8.43 3.21 -1.99
N GLN A 55 -7.91 2.78 -3.13
CA GLN A 55 -8.40 1.60 -3.85
C GLN A 55 -7.50 0.37 -3.56
N PRO A 56 -8.08 -0.77 -3.12
CA PRO A 56 -7.34 -2.03 -2.97
C PRO A 56 -6.77 -2.49 -4.31
N ARG A 57 -5.47 -2.80 -4.38
CA ARG A 57 -4.81 -3.21 -5.65
C ARG A 57 -4.12 -4.56 -5.57
N PHE A 58 -3.36 -4.83 -4.51
CA PHE A 58 -2.56 -6.05 -4.40
C PHE A 58 -2.71 -6.64 -3.00
N HIS A 59 -2.66 -7.97 -2.89
CA HIS A 59 -2.70 -8.62 -1.60
C HIS A 59 -1.90 -9.92 -1.58
N GLY A 60 -1.37 -10.28 -0.40
CA GLY A 60 -0.66 -11.55 -0.18
C GLY A 60 0.85 -11.49 -0.45
N GLY A 61 1.41 -10.29 -0.61
CA GLY A 61 2.83 -10.07 -0.80
C GLY A 61 3.15 -8.66 -1.27
N ILE A 62 4.44 -8.32 -1.27
CA ILE A 62 4.97 -7.04 -1.74
C ILE A 62 5.95 -7.30 -2.88
N SER A 63 5.56 -6.99 -4.11
CA SER A 63 6.49 -6.93 -5.26
C SER A 63 6.75 -5.47 -5.59
N LYS A 64 8.02 -5.05 -5.47
CA LYS A 64 8.40 -3.65 -5.70
C LYS A 64 8.17 -3.25 -7.15
N GLU A 65 8.51 -4.15 -8.07
CA GLU A 65 8.39 -3.93 -9.52
C GLU A 65 6.92 -3.73 -9.91
N VAL A 66 6.04 -4.66 -9.53
CA VAL A 66 4.61 -4.60 -9.88
C VAL A 66 3.93 -3.38 -9.28
N ILE A 67 4.28 -3.03 -8.04
CA ILE A 67 3.68 -1.87 -7.37
C ILE A 67 4.21 -0.57 -8.00
N ALA A 68 5.49 -0.48 -8.34
CA ALA A 68 6.06 0.69 -8.99
C ALA A 68 5.45 0.93 -10.38
N ASP A 69 5.26 -0.13 -11.16
CA ASP A 69 4.60 -0.04 -12.47
C ASP A 69 3.16 0.50 -12.33
N ALA A 70 2.39 -0.03 -11.38
CA ALA A 70 1.02 0.43 -11.13
C ALA A 70 0.94 1.88 -10.64
N VAL A 71 1.92 2.33 -9.85
CA VAL A 71 2.04 3.74 -9.45
C VAL A 71 2.40 4.60 -10.67
N GLY A 72 3.31 4.14 -11.53
CA GLY A 72 3.68 4.83 -12.76
C GLY A 72 2.53 5.00 -13.74
N ASP A 73 1.62 4.03 -13.82
CA ASP A 73 0.41 4.14 -14.63
C ASP A 73 -0.61 5.14 -14.09
N LEU A 74 -0.60 5.43 -12.78
CA LEU A 74 -1.46 6.43 -12.15
C LEU A 74 -0.90 7.85 -12.23
N ALA A 75 0.40 8.00 -12.50
CA ALA A 75 1.08 9.28 -12.60
C ALA A 75 1.08 9.88 -14.03
N LYS A 76 0.49 9.16 -15.00
CA LYS A 76 0.27 9.61 -16.38
C LYS A 76 -1.03 10.41 -16.50
#